data_AF-A0A7Y6Q9L0-F1
#
_entry.id   AF-A0A7Y6Q9L0-F1
#
_cell.length_a   1.000
_cell.length_b   1.000
_cell.length_c   1.000
_cell.angle_alpha   90.00
_cell.angle_beta   90.00
_cell.angle_gamma   90.00
#
_symmetry.space_group_name_H-M   'P 1'
#
loop_
_entity.id
_entity.type
_entity.pdbx_description
1 polymer ?
#
loop_
_entity_poly.entity_id
_entity_poly.type
_entity_poly.pdbx_seq_one_letter_code
_entity_poly.pdbx_strand_id
1 'polypeptide(L)' 'MTTGQMSPFIRIALYMIAGWLYGSGYIGEEVRSLITEDPAVAASIEAGIAAAIGAIPVAWWQWARKAGHPT' A
#
# COMPACT_ATOMS: atom_id res chain seq x y z
N MET A 1 -18.35 -16.84 0.46
CA MET A 1 -17.02 -16.20 0.37
C MET A 1 -17.24 -14.70 0.41
N THR A 2 -17.11 -14.07 1.57
CA THR A 2 -17.16 -12.61 1.68
C THR A 2 -15.79 -12.09 1.25
N THR A 3 -15.70 -11.59 0.02
CA THR A 3 -14.55 -10.80 -0.44
C THR A 3 -14.40 -9.66 0.56
N GLY A 4 -13.34 -9.69 1.37
CA GLY A 4 -13.08 -8.67 2.38
C GLY A 4 -13.08 -7.31 1.69
N GLN A 5 -14.02 -6.46 2.07
CA GLN A 5 -14.20 -5.15 1.45
C GLN A 5 -12.98 -4.30 1.81
N MET A 6 -12.15 -3.98 0.81
CA MET A 6 -10.96 -3.14 0.95
C MET A 6 -11.26 -1.88 1.76
N SER A 7 -10.35 -1.50 2.66
CA SER A 7 -10.52 -0.31 3.49
C SER A 7 -10.86 0.91 2.63
N PRO A 8 -11.97 1.62 2.91
CA PRO A 8 -12.40 2.75 2.09
C PRO A 8 -11.33 3.85 2.03
N PHE A 9 -10.53 4.01 3.09
CA PHE A 9 -9.43 4.97 3.12
C PHE A 9 -8.29 4.60 2.16
N ILE A 10 -7.91 3.32 2.14
CA ILE A 10 -6.85 2.83 1.24
C ILE A 10 -7.33 2.95 -0.21
N ARG A 11 -8.60 2.66 -0.46
CA ARG A 11 -9.21 2.83 -1.77
C ARG A 11 -9.18 4.28 -2.25
N ILE A 12 -9.58 5.23 -1.39
CA ILE A 12 -9.53 6.68 -1.71
C ILE A 12 -8.09 7.12 -1.98
N ALA A 13 -7.14 6.73 -1.13
CA ALA A 13 -5.73 7.06 -1.31
C ALA A 13 -5.18 6.52 -2.63
N LEU A 14 -5.54 5.28 -2.99
CA LEU A 14 -5.17 4.66 -4.26
C LEU A 14 -5.72 5.43 -5.47
N TYR A 15 -6.99 5.81 -5.46
CA TYR A 15 -7.57 6.61 -6.54
C TYR A 15 -6.90 7.99 -6.68
N MET A 16 -6.59 8.64 -5.55
CA MET A 16 -5.88 9.92 -5.55
C MET A 16 -4.47 9.80 -6.13
N ILE A 17 -3.70 8.80 -5.68
CA ILE A 17 -2.33 8.57 -6.14
C ILE A 17 -2.31 8.14 -7.60
N ALA A 18 -3.20 7.24 -8.02
CA ALA A 18 -3.33 6.81 -9.41
C ALA A 18 -3.72 7.98 -10.33
N GLY A 19 -4.67 8.82 -9.92
CA GLY A 19 -5.05 10.02 -10.66
C GLY A 19 -3.90 11.03 -10.77
N TRP A 20 -3.13 11.23 -9.70
CA TRP A 20 -1.97 12.11 -9.70
C TRP A 20 -0.82 11.57 -10.58
N LEU A 21 -0.50 10.28 -10.49
CA LEU A 21 0.52 9.61 -11.33
C LEU A 21 0.15 9.67 -12.81
N TYR A 22 -1.13 9.50 -13.13
CA TYR A 22 -1.63 9.62 -14.50
C TYR A 22 -1.54 11.07 -15.01
N GLY A 23 -2.01 12.05 -14.23
CA GLY A 23 -1.95 13.46 -14.60
C GLY A 23 -0.53 14.05 -14.69
N SER A 24 0.44 13.43 -14.02
CA SER A 24 1.87 13.77 -14.10
C SER A 24 2.62 13.05 -15.22
N GLY A 25 1.95 12.12 -15.94
CA GLY A 25 2.54 11.38 -17.06
C GLY A 25 3.48 10.24 -16.64
N TYR A 26 3.54 9.89 -15.34
CA TYR A 26 4.37 8.78 -14.85
C TYR A 26 3.78 7.40 -15.18
N ILE A 27 2.46 7.31 -15.42
CA ILE A 27 1.78 6.06 -15.79
C ILE A 27 0.78 6.29 -16.94
N GLY A 28 0.64 5.29 -17.81
CA GLY A 28 -0.38 5.27 -18.87
C GLY A 28 -1.76 4.85 -18.36
N GLU A 29 -2.79 5.03 -19.20
CA GLU A 29 -4.19 4.66 -18.89
C GLU A 29 -4.34 3.19 -18.50
N GLU A 30 -3.56 2.31 -19.12
CA GLU A 30 -3.58 0.86 -18.87
C GLU A 30 -3.18 0.53 -17.43
N VAL A 31 -2.13 1.19 -16.93
CA VAL A 31 -1.64 0.99 -15.55
C VAL A 31 -2.62 1.62 -14.55
N ARG A 32 -3.22 2.76 -14.90
CA ARG A 32 -4.27 3.38 -14.08
C ARG A 32 -5.46 2.44 -13.92
N SER A 33 -6.04 1.96 -15.03
CA SER A 33 -7.18 1.02 -15.03
C SER A 33 -6.84 -0.24 -14.24
N LEU A 34 -5.66 -0.84 -14.45
CA LEU A 34 -5.20 -2.02 -13.70
C LEU A 34 -5.17 -1.78 -12.18
N ILE A 35 -4.66 -0.63 -11.73
CA ILE A 35 -4.56 -0.31 -10.30
C ILE A 35 -5.93 0.01 -9.68
N THR A 36 -6.86 0.57 -10.46
CA THR A 36 -8.13 1.08 -9.95
C THR A 36 -9.34 0.15 -10.13
N GLU A 37 -9.27 -0.78 -11.09
CA GLU A 37 -10.40 -1.62 -11.50
C GLU A 37 -10.16 -3.10 -11.22
N ASP A 38 -8.90 -3.55 -11.08
CA ASP A 38 -8.60 -4.94 -10.72
C ASP A 38 -8.61 -5.13 -9.19
N PRO A 39 -9.57 -5.91 -8.64
CA PRO A 39 -9.67 -6.15 -7.21
C PRO A 39 -8.48 -6.94 -6.65
N ALA A 40 -7.81 -7.77 -7.45
CA ALA A 40 -6.63 -8.53 -7.02
C ALA A 40 -5.40 -7.61 -6.87
N VAL A 41 -5.23 -6.66 -7.79
CA VAL A 41 -4.15 -5.67 -7.71
C VAL A 41 -4.37 -4.75 -6.52
N ALA A 42 -5.60 -4.25 -6.34
CA ALA A 42 -5.94 -3.42 -5.19
C ALA A 42 -5.68 -4.15 -3.85
N ALA A 43 -6.06 -5.44 -3.75
CA ALA A 43 -5.78 -6.27 -2.59
C ALA A 43 -4.27 -6.50 -2.35
N SER A 44 -3.49 -6.65 -3.43
CA SER A 44 -2.02 -6.79 -3.32
C SER A 44 -1.36 -5.51 -2.79
N ILE A 45 -1.87 -4.34 -3.19
CA ILE A 45 -1.37 -3.04 -2.73
C ILE A 45 -1.76 -2.82 -1.26
N GLU A 46 -2.99 -3.14 -0.89
CA GLU A 46 -3.44 -3.10 0.51
C GLU A 46 -2.58 -4.01 1.39
N ALA A 47 -2.33 -5.24 0.95
CA ALA A 47 -1.45 -6.17 1.66
C ALA A 47 -0.01 -5.64 1.75
N GLY A 48 0.51 -5.02 0.69
CA GLY A 48 1.83 -4.40 0.67
C GLY A 48 1.96 -3.23 1.65
N ILE A 49 0.97 -2.33 1.69
CA ILE A 49 0.92 -1.20 2.62
C ILE A 49 0.79 -1.69 4.06
N ALA A 50 -0.11 -2.65 4.31
CA ALA A 50 -0.27 -3.25 5.63
C ALA A 50 1.01 -3.93 6.11
N ALA A 51 1.70 -4.67 5.23
CA ALA A 51 2.97 -5.29 5.52
C ALA A 51 4.07 -4.24 5.80
N ALA A 52 4.14 -3.16 5.03
CA ALA A 52 5.09 -2.09 5.23
C ALA A 52 4.89 -1.39 6.59
N ILE A 53 3.64 -1.08 6.95
CA ILE A 53 3.31 -0.48 8.25
C ILE A 53 3.63 -1.46 9.38
N GLY A 54 3.26 -2.74 9.24
CA GLY A 54 3.56 -3.78 10.22
C GLY A 54 5.07 -4.07 10.36
N ALA A 55 5.86 -3.79 9.33
CA ALA A 55 7.31 -3.92 9.37
C ALA A 55 7.98 -2.80 10.18
N ILE A 56 7.33 -1.65 10.41
CA ILE A 56 7.93 -0.52 11.14
C ILE A 56 8.31 -0.91 12.59
N PRO A 57 7.39 -1.46 13.42
CA PRO A 57 7.75 -1.92 14.76
C PRO A 57 8.87 -2.96 14.77
N VAL A 58 8.84 -3.89 13.82
CA VAL A 58 9.84 -4.97 13.72
C VAL A 58 11.20 -4.39 13.37
N ALA A 59 11.26 -3.49 12.39
CA ALA A 59 12.49 -2.80 12.00
C ALA A 59 13.04 -1.94 13.15
N TRP A 60 12.18 -1.25 13.88
CA TRP A 60 12.56 -0.47 15.06
C TRP A 60 13.16 -1.37 16.16
N TRP A 61 12.50 -2.48 16.49
CA TRP A 61 13.01 -3.42 17.48
C TRP A 61 14.34 -4.05 17.08
N GLN A 62 14.49 -4.44 15.81
CA GLN A 62 15.76 -4.95 15.30
C GLN A 62 16.88 -3.90 15.37
N TRP A 63 16.57 -2.65 15.07
CA TRP A 63 17.52 -1.55 15.20
C TRP A 63 17.88 -1.26 16.66
N ALA A 64 16.90 -1.18 17.56
CA ALA A 64 17.11 -0.95 19.00
C ALA A 64 18.01 -2.03 19.63
N ARG A 65 17.78 -3.30 19.27
CA ARG A 65 18.65 -4.42 19.66
C ARG A 65 20.09 -4.28 19.18
N LYS A 66 20.30 -3.77 17.95
CA LYS A 66 21.65 -3.52 17.40
C LYS A 66 22.32 -2.31 18.04
N ALA A 67 21.55 -1.29 18.41
CA ALA A 67 22.04 -0.05 19.02
C ALA A 67 22.34 -0.20 20.53
N GLY A 68 22.11 -1.37 21.12
CA GLY A 68 22.36 -1.61 22.54
C GLY A 68 21.33 -0.97 23.47
N HIS A 69 20.18 -0.54 22.94
CA HIS A 69 19.04 -0.10 23.74
C HIS A 69 18.11 -1.30 23.96
N PRO A 70 18.11 -1.92 25.16
CA PRO A 70 17.13 -2.94 25.49
C PRO A 70 15.78 -2.24 25.71
N THR A 71 14.89 -2.35 24.74
CA THR A 71 13.44 -2.26 24.98
C THR A 71 12.91 -3.65 25.30
#